data_AF-A0AA38XYE6-F1
#
_entry.id   AF-A0AA38XYE6-F1
#
_cell.length_a   1.000
_cell.length_b   1.000
_cell.length_c   1.000
_cell.angle_alpha   90.00
_cell.angle_beta   90.00
_cell.angle_gamma   90.00
#
_symmetry.space_group_name_H-M   'P 1'
#
loop_
_entity.id
_entity.type
_entity.pdbx_description
1 polymer ?
#
loop_
_entity_poly.entity_id
_entity_poly.type
_entity_poly.pdbx_seq_one_letter_code
_entity_poly.pdbx_strand_id
1 'polypeptide(L)'
;MTAEKTESTVKPVENDSLPGEILEDDGEVFKDNADHAKFRALGLIPTIIVLIKLCFATGVLSIPAALGVVGYGPGVVLLTLWSALTMYYAFVMYLFRMKYKGIHNIVDAAMLMGGPIAREATGALFLLTWTLCTGSGFVGLSQGLRILANGKGCSIVWTLVAAIATGILSSIRTLGKLAILTWIGFASIFTAVFIVV
;
A
#
# COMPACT_ATOMS: atom_id res chain seq x y z
N MET A 1 -20.74 8.89 -53.02
CA MET A 1 -21.30 8.88 -51.65
C MET A 1 -20.12 8.84 -50.69
N THR A 2 -19.48 9.99 -50.50
CA THR A 2 -19.57 10.86 -49.31
C THR A 2 -18.75 10.34 -48.13
N ALA A 3 -17.55 10.91 -48.01
CA ALA A 3 -16.86 11.10 -46.75
C ALA A 3 -17.62 12.15 -45.92
N GLU A 4 -17.77 11.94 -44.62
CA GLU A 4 -18.06 13.03 -43.68
C GLU A 4 -17.28 12.82 -42.39
N LYS A 5 -16.79 13.96 -41.91
CA LYS A 5 -15.84 14.24 -40.85
C LYS A 5 -16.65 14.82 -39.68
N THR A 6 -16.38 14.43 -38.45
CA THR A 6 -16.79 15.20 -37.25
C THR A 6 -15.78 14.89 -36.14
N GLU A 7 -14.59 15.48 -36.16
CA GLU A 7 -14.25 16.78 -35.54
C GLU A 7 -14.91 17.04 -34.18
N SER A 8 -14.12 16.75 -33.13
CA SER A 8 -13.93 17.47 -31.87
C SER A 8 -15.13 18.19 -31.23
N THR A 9 -15.52 17.70 -30.05
CA THR A 9 -15.95 18.59 -28.96
C THR A 9 -15.36 18.08 -27.65
N VAL A 10 -14.05 18.33 -27.49
CA VAL A 10 -13.45 18.45 -26.16
C VAL A 10 -14.02 19.73 -25.55
N LYS A 11 -14.90 19.60 -24.57
CA LYS A 11 -15.35 20.67 -23.68
C LYS A 11 -14.88 20.36 -22.26
N PRO A 12 -14.62 21.41 -21.46
CA PRO A 12 -13.44 21.50 -20.60
C PRO A 12 -13.57 20.71 -19.31
N VAL A 13 -12.41 20.37 -18.75
CA VAL A 13 -12.22 19.91 -17.37
C VAL A 13 -12.74 21.00 -16.45
N GLU A 14 -14.00 20.89 -16.01
CA GLU A 14 -14.54 21.69 -14.93
C GLU A 14 -14.32 20.93 -13.62
N ASN A 15 -13.31 21.41 -12.91
CA ASN A 15 -13.01 21.08 -11.53
C ASN A 15 -14.07 21.69 -10.62
N ASP A 16 -15.19 20.98 -10.44
CA ASP A 16 -16.08 21.24 -9.31
C ASP A 16 -16.11 20.06 -8.33
N SER A 17 -15.88 20.41 -7.08
CA SER A 17 -15.72 19.53 -5.94
C SER A 17 -17.01 18.79 -5.57
N LEU A 18 -17.13 17.52 -5.94
CA LEU A 18 -18.15 16.61 -5.38
C LEU A 18 -17.57 15.21 -5.08
N PRO A 19 -17.87 14.62 -3.89
CA PRO A 19 -17.29 13.36 -3.46
C PRO A 19 -18.07 12.17 -4.03
N GLY A 20 -17.44 11.43 -4.94
CA GLY A 20 -17.72 10.00 -5.08
C GLY A 20 -18.85 9.59 -6.02
N GLU A 21 -18.92 10.14 -7.24
CA GLU A 21 -19.63 9.44 -8.31
C GLU A 21 -18.75 8.31 -8.84
N ILE A 22 -18.99 7.11 -8.31
CA ILE A 22 -18.39 5.87 -8.80
C ILE A 22 -19.25 5.41 -9.96
N LEU A 23 -18.67 5.36 -11.15
CA LEU A 23 -19.27 4.69 -12.31
C LEU A 23 -19.76 3.31 -11.86
N GLU A 24 -21.09 3.12 -11.86
CA GLU A 24 -21.72 1.83 -11.62
C GLU A 24 -21.14 0.84 -12.64
N ASP A 25 -20.28 -0.06 -12.16
CA ASP A 25 -19.68 -1.12 -12.95
C ASP A 25 -20.45 -2.40 -12.62
N ASP A 26 -21.21 -2.92 -13.61
CA ASP A 26 -22.09 -4.09 -13.53
C ASP A 26 -21.42 -5.39 -13.00
N GLY A 27 -20.10 -5.37 -12.71
CA GLY A 27 -19.31 -6.46 -12.12
C GLY A 27 -19.00 -6.33 -10.62
N GLU A 28 -19.59 -5.39 -9.87
CA GLU A 28 -19.25 -5.19 -8.46
C GLU A 28 -19.91 -6.22 -7.51
N VAL A 29 -19.07 -6.98 -6.79
CA VAL A 29 -19.47 -7.98 -5.78
C VAL A 29 -19.96 -7.33 -4.47
N PHE A 30 -19.73 -6.02 -4.29
CA PHE A 30 -20.12 -5.26 -3.10
C PHE A 30 -21.31 -4.35 -3.38
N LYS A 31 -22.48 -4.96 -3.64
CA LYS A 31 -23.75 -4.22 -3.64
C LYS A 31 -24.09 -3.80 -2.20
N ASP A 32 -24.53 -2.54 -2.03
CA ASP A 32 -24.92 -1.95 -0.74
C ASP A 32 -26.23 -2.60 -0.26
N ASN A 33 -26.12 -3.81 0.28
CA ASN A 33 -27.20 -4.46 1.02
C ASN A 33 -27.09 -4.03 2.49
N ALA A 34 -28.17 -3.49 3.05
CA ALA A 34 -28.25 -2.81 4.34
C ALA A 34 -27.77 -3.59 5.59
N ASP A 35 -27.39 -4.87 5.44
CA ASP A 35 -26.98 -5.78 6.51
C ASP A 35 -25.47 -6.12 6.51
N HIS A 36 -24.72 -5.73 5.46
CA HIS A 36 -23.28 -5.94 5.39
C HIS A 36 -22.49 -4.65 5.68
N ALA A 37 -21.39 -4.79 6.42
CA ALA A 37 -20.47 -3.69 6.69
C ALA A 37 -20.12 -2.95 5.39
N LYS A 38 -20.32 -1.64 5.33
CA LYS A 38 -19.94 -0.82 4.17
C LYS A 38 -18.44 -0.94 3.90
N PHE A 39 -18.07 -1.79 2.94
CA PHE A 39 -16.68 -1.96 2.50
C PHE A 39 -16.20 -0.79 1.63
N ARG A 40 -17.14 0.05 1.14
CA ARG A 40 -16.88 1.31 0.43
C ARG A 40 -16.74 2.50 1.40
N ALA A 41 -15.97 2.31 2.47
CA ALA A 41 -15.85 3.30 3.54
C ALA A 41 -14.84 4.42 3.25
N LEU A 42 -14.00 4.30 2.22
CA LEU A 42 -12.93 5.25 1.94
C LEU A 42 -12.88 5.59 0.44
N GLY A 43 -13.04 6.86 0.10
CA GLY A 43 -12.85 7.35 -1.27
C GLY A 43 -11.41 7.19 -1.77
N LEU A 44 -11.18 7.51 -3.04
CA LEU A 44 -9.85 7.43 -3.66
C LEU A 44 -8.81 8.29 -2.90
N ILE A 45 -9.17 9.53 -2.56
CA ILE A 45 -8.28 10.49 -1.88
C ILE A 45 -7.82 9.98 -0.49
N PRO A 46 -8.71 9.66 0.45
CA PRO A 46 -8.28 9.18 1.77
C PRO A 46 -7.52 7.85 1.71
N THR A 47 -7.79 6.98 0.72
CA THR A 47 -7.03 5.75 0.50
C THR A 47 -5.59 6.03 0.08
N ILE A 48 -5.38 6.94 -0.89
CA ILE A 48 -4.05 7.34 -1.33
C ILE A 48 -3.25 7.94 -0.16
N ILE A 49 -3.87 8.81 0.64
CA ILE A 49 -3.22 9.45 1.79
C ILE A 49 -2.73 8.39 2.80
N VAL A 50 -3.56 7.40 3.11
CA VAL A 50 -3.17 6.31 4.03
C VAL A 50 -2.03 5.48 3.44
N LEU A 51 -2.09 5.14 2.16
CA LEU A 51 -1.05 4.34 1.50
C LEU A 51 0.30 5.07 1.47
N ILE A 52 0.31 6.37 1.13
CA ILE A 52 1.53 7.18 1.12
C ILE A 52 2.16 7.23 2.51
N LYS A 53 1.37 7.41 3.57
CA LYS A 53 1.88 7.41 4.95
C LYS A 53 2.54 6.08 5.32
N LEU A 54 1.93 4.97 4.93
CA LEU A 54 2.48 3.63 5.19
C LEU A 54 3.80 3.40 4.43
N CYS A 55 3.86 3.78 3.15
CA CYS A 55 5.10 3.68 2.36
C CYS A 55 6.22 4.58 2.90
N PHE A 56 5.88 5.80 3.33
CA PHE A 56 6.84 6.71 3.96
C PHE A 56 7.40 6.13 5.26
N ALA A 57 6.52 5.61 6.12
CA ALA A 57 6.89 5.00 7.39
C ALA A 57 7.87 3.82 7.21
N THR A 58 7.62 2.92 6.26
CA THR A 58 8.50 1.77 6.04
C THR A 58 9.84 2.17 5.39
N GLY A 59 9.85 3.18 4.52
CA GLY A 59 11.06 3.64 3.85
C GLY A 59 12.04 4.38 4.78
N VAL A 60 11.54 5.33 5.58
CA VAL A 60 12.38 6.28 6.33
C VAL A 60 13.25 5.61 7.40
N LEU A 61 12.82 4.46 7.95
CA LEU A 61 13.60 3.72 8.94
C LEU A 61 14.86 3.05 8.35
N SER A 62 14.85 2.72 7.05
CA SER A 62 15.92 1.92 6.42
C SER A 62 16.89 2.76 5.59
N ILE A 63 16.45 3.92 5.10
CA ILE A 63 17.26 4.80 4.23
C ILE A 63 18.58 5.24 4.89
N PRO A 64 18.63 5.70 6.15
CA PRO A 64 19.88 6.18 6.76
C PRO A 64 20.95 5.10 6.86
N ALA A 65 20.55 3.88 7.27
CA ALA A 65 21.45 2.74 7.37
C ALA A 65 21.96 2.30 5.99
N ALA A 66 21.11 2.29 4.97
CA ALA A 66 21.50 1.94 3.61
C ALA A 66 22.49 2.96 3.01
N LEU A 67 22.26 4.26 3.22
CA LEU A 67 23.17 5.31 2.76
C LEU A 67 24.52 5.30 3.49
N GLY A 68 24.54 4.89 4.77
CA GLY A 68 25.78 4.72 5.54
C GLY A 68 26.70 3.63 4.99
N VAL A 69 26.15 2.58 4.37
CA VAL A 69 26.93 1.47 3.79
C VAL A 69 27.36 1.76 2.35
N VAL A 70 26.44 2.30 1.54
CA VAL A 70 26.65 2.47 0.09
C VAL A 70 27.32 3.81 -0.23
N GLY A 71 27.13 4.84 0.61
CA GLY A 71 27.55 6.21 0.35
C GLY A 71 26.49 7.02 -0.41
N TYR A 72 26.51 8.35 -0.24
CA TYR A 72 25.47 9.24 -0.75
C TYR A 72 25.34 9.23 -2.28
N GLY A 73 26.46 9.34 -3.00
CA GLY A 73 26.49 9.37 -4.47
C GLY A 73 25.85 8.14 -5.12
N PRO A 74 26.38 6.92 -4.90
CA PRO A 74 25.77 5.70 -5.45
C PRO A 74 24.39 5.41 -4.85
N GLY A 75 24.15 5.77 -3.58
CA GLY A 75 22.86 5.59 -2.94
C GLY A 75 21.71 6.32 -3.65
N VAL A 76 21.91 7.58 -4.03
CA VAL A 76 20.89 8.37 -4.75
C VAL A 76 20.62 7.82 -6.15
N VAL A 77 21.66 7.35 -6.86
CA VAL A 77 21.49 6.73 -8.19
C VAL A 77 20.68 5.43 -8.08
N LEU A 78 20.97 4.58 -7.10
CA LEU A 78 20.21 3.34 -6.88
C LEU A 78 18.75 3.62 -6.48
N LEU A 79 18.50 4.61 -5.60
CA LEU A 79 17.16 4.98 -5.19
C LEU A 79 16.33 5.49 -6.39
N THR A 80 16.89 6.37 -7.21
CA THR A 80 16.19 6.90 -8.39
C THR A 80 15.88 5.83 -9.43
N LEU A 81 16.83 4.93 -9.70
CA LEU A 81 16.62 3.79 -10.60
C LEU A 81 15.53 2.85 -10.07
N TRP A 82 15.56 2.51 -8.77
CA TRP A 82 14.55 1.65 -8.16
C TRP A 82 13.16 2.28 -8.15
N SER A 83 13.06 3.58 -7.87
CA SER A 83 11.82 4.33 -7.95
C SER A 83 11.25 4.36 -9.37
N ALA A 84 12.09 4.58 -10.39
CA ALA A 84 11.66 4.58 -11.79
C ALA A 84 11.13 3.19 -12.23
N LEU A 85 11.81 2.11 -11.85
CA LEU A 85 11.37 0.74 -12.11
C LEU A 85 10.03 0.43 -11.44
N THR A 86 9.87 0.83 -10.18
CA THR A 86 8.62 0.63 -9.43
C THR A 86 7.47 1.44 -10.03
N MET A 87 7.73 2.68 -10.46
CA MET A 87 6.75 3.52 -11.14
C MET A 87 6.32 2.89 -12.48
N TYR A 88 7.27 2.37 -13.25
CA TYR A 88 6.96 1.67 -14.50
C TYR A 88 6.06 0.44 -14.27
N TYR A 89 6.36 -0.36 -13.25
CA TYR A 89 5.51 -1.50 -12.87
C TYR A 89 4.09 -1.05 -12.48
N ALA A 90 3.98 0.01 -11.67
CA ALA A 90 2.68 0.57 -11.28
C ALA A 90 1.88 1.07 -12.50
N PHE A 91 2.54 1.68 -13.48
CA PHE A 91 1.91 2.14 -14.73
C PHE A 91 1.37 0.97 -15.56
N VAL A 92 2.14 -0.11 -15.71
CA VAL A 92 1.68 -1.33 -16.41
C VAL A 92 0.46 -1.95 -15.70
N MET A 93 0.49 -2.02 -14.36
CA MET A 93 -0.63 -2.53 -13.56
C MET A 93 -1.88 -1.65 -13.68
N TYR A 94 -1.71 -0.34 -13.74
CA TYR A 94 -2.79 0.62 -13.95
C TYR A 94 -3.47 0.42 -15.31
N LEU A 95 -2.69 0.31 -16.39
CA LEU A 95 -3.22 0.04 -17.73
C LEU A 95 -3.97 -1.30 -17.80
N PHE A 96 -3.46 -2.33 -17.13
CA PHE A 96 -4.12 -3.63 -17.07
C PHE A 96 -5.48 -3.56 -16.37
N ARG A 97 -5.57 -2.83 -15.24
CA ARG A 97 -6.83 -2.62 -14.52
C ARG A 97 -7.85 -1.82 -15.34
N MET A 98 -7.42 -0.82 -16.10
CA MET A 98 -8.32 -0.06 -16.97
C MET A 98 -8.88 -0.90 -18.13
N LYS A 99 -8.12 -1.88 -18.62
CA LYS A 99 -8.56 -2.78 -19.70
C LYS A 99 -9.50 -3.88 -19.21
N TYR A 100 -9.34 -4.37 -17.98
CA TYR A 100 -10.13 -5.46 -17.41
C TYR A 100 -10.79 -5.05 -16.07
N LYS A 101 -11.98 -4.45 -16.14
CA LYS A 101 -12.68 -3.87 -14.99
C LYS A 101 -13.15 -4.88 -13.92
N GLY A 102 -13.27 -6.16 -14.24
CA GLY A 102 -13.70 -7.22 -13.30
C GLY A 102 -12.62 -7.73 -12.34
N ILE A 103 -11.35 -7.43 -12.56
CA ILE A 103 -10.23 -8.05 -11.82
C ILE A 103 -9.94 -7.26 -10.54
N HIS A 104 -10.30 -7.86 -9.40
CA HIS A 104 -10.14 -7.24 -8.07
C HIS A 104 -8.90 -7.71 -7.31
N ASN A 105 -8.27 -8.82 -7.73
CA ASN A 105 -7.09 -9.37 -7.08
C ASN A 105 -5.99 -9.66 -8.09
N ILE A 106 -4.72 -9.50 -7.69
CA ILE A 106 -3.56 -9.76 -8.55
C ILE A 106 -3.47 -11.23 -8.96
N VAL A 107 -4.02 -12.13 -8.14
CA VAL A 107 -4.12 -13.57 -8.43
C VAL A 107 -5.08 -13.85 -9.60
N ASP A 108 -6.13 -13.04 -9.73
CA ASP A 108 -7.09 -13.14 -10.83
C ASP A 108 -6.53 -12.52 -12.12
N ALA A 109 -5.72 -11.47 -12.01
CA ALA A 109 -4.91 -10.96 -13.11
C ALA A 109 -3.95 -12.02 -13.66
N ALA A 110 -3.31 -12.80 -12.76
CA ALA A 110 -2.42 -13.89 -13.14
C ALA A 110 -3.16 -15.03 -13.85
N MET A 111 -4.40 -15.31 -13.47
CA MET A 111 -5.24 -16.30 -14.16
C MET A 111 -5.51 -15.91 -15.61
N LEU A 112 -5.81 -14.62 -15.86
CA LEU A 112 -6.08 -14.13 -17.20
C LEU A 112 -4.83 -14.13 -18.10
N MET A 113 -3.65 -13.89 -17.53
CA MET A 113 -2.40 -13.85 -18.31
C MET A 113 -1.73 -15.21 -18.52
N GLY A 114 -1.84 -16.14 -17.58
CA GLY A 114 -1.04 -17.38 -17.57
C GLY A 114 -1.81 -18.65 -17.21
N GLY A 115 -3.15 -18.59 -17.16
CA GLY A 115 -3.98 -19.76 -16.88
C GLY A 115 -3.91 -20.23 -15.41
N PRO A 116 -4.39 -21.46 -15.11
CA PRO A 116 -4.57 -21.94 -13.74
C PRO A 116 -3.26 -22.15 -12.97
N ILE A 117 -2.19 -22.55 -13.64
CA ILE A 117 -0.88 -22.77 -12.99
C ILE A 117 -0.28 -21.43 -12.54
N ALA A 118 -0.35 -20.40 -13.38
CA ALA A 118 0.14 -19.07 -13.03
C ALA A 118 -0.65 -18.45 -11.87
N ARG A 119 -1.95 -18.74 -11.77
CA ARG A 119 -2.81 -18.32 -10.65
C ARG A 119 -2.32 -18.88 -9.32
N GLU A 120 -2.09 -20.19 -9.24
CA GLU A 120 -1.64 -20.83 -8.00
C GLU A 120 -0.23 -20.39 -7.61
N ALA A 121 0.70 -20.35 -8.58
CA ALA A 121 2.07 -19.90 -8.33
C ALA A 121 2.13 -18.44 -7.84
N THR A 122 1.39 -17.53 -8.48
CA THR A 122 1.35 -16.11 -8.08
C THR A 122 0.69 -15.95 -6.72
N GLY A 123 -0.37 -16.70 -6.44
CA GLY A 123 -1.02 -16.69 -5.12
C GLY A 123 -0.07 -17.13 -4.00
N ALA A 124 0.66 -18.23 -4.21
CA ALA A 124 1.64 -18.73 -3.24
C ALA A 124 2.78 -17.72 -3.01
N LEU A 125 3.33 -17.15 -4.08
CA LEU A 125 4.43 -16.18 -4.00
C LEU A 125 3.99 -14.87 -3.32
N PHE A 126 2.77 -14.43 -3.57
CA PHE A 126 2.18 -13.26 -2.93
C PHE A 126 2.04 -13.46 -1.42
N LEU A 127 1.46 -14.58 -0.99
CA LEU A 127 1.33 -14.91 0.43
C LEU A 127 2.69 -14.97 1.12
N LEU A 128 3.65 -15.67 0.52
CA LEU A 128 5.01 -15.79 1.06
C LEU A 128 5.68 -14.42 1.23
N THR A 129 5.58 -13.55 0.23
CA THR A 129 6.18 -12.20 0.25
C THR A 129 5.59 -11.35 1.39
N TRP A 130 4.26 -11.36 1.56
CA TRP A 130 3.61 -10.59 2.62
C TRP A 130 3.88 -11.16 4.02
N THR A 131 4.03 -12.48 4.16
CA THR A 131 4.47 -13.09 5.42
C THR A 131 5.88 -12.67 5.79
N LEU A 132 6.82 -12.70 4.84
CA LEU A 132 8.21 -12.25 5.07
C LEU A 132 8.28 -10.74 5.39
N CYS A 133 7.51 -9.93 4.66
CA CYS A 133 7.40 -8.49 4.91
C CYS A 133 6.91 -8.22 6.34
N THR A 134 5.83 -8.89 6.76
CA THR A 134 5.31 -8.75 8.13
C THR A 134 6.33 -9.21 9.18
N GLY A 135 7.05 -10.30 8.91
CA GLY A 135 8.15 -10.77 9.75
C GLY A 135 9.25 -9.72 9.94
N SER A 136 9.64 -9.03 8.87
CA SER A 136 10.64 -7.94 8.96
C SER A 136 10.16 -6.78 9.85
N GLY A 137 8.87 -6.47 9.83
CA GLY A 137 8.26 -5.45 10.69
C GLY A 137 8.33 -5.81 12.18
N PHE A 138 8.13 -7.08 12.54
CA PHE A 138 8.25 -7.53 13.93
C PHE A 138 9.68 -7.46 14.47
N VAL A 139 10.68 -7.65 13.61
CA VAL A 139 12.09 -7.48 13.99
C VAL A 139 12.38 -6.02 14.32
N GLY A 140 11.87 -5.07 13.53
CA GLY A 140 12.00 -3.64 13.83
C GLY A 140 11.33 -3.26 15.16
N LEU A 141 10.10 -3.75 15.38
CA LEU A 141 9.33 -3.46 16.60
C LEU A 141 10.00 -4.06 17.85
N SER A 142 10.58 -5.25 17.75
CA SER A 142 11.28 -5.89 18.87
C SER A 142 12.60 -5.20 19.23
N GLN A 143 13.36 -4.68 18.26
CA GLN A 143 14.55 -3.87 18.57
C GLN A 143 14.17 -2.56 19.26
N GLY A 144 13.10 -1.89 18.82
CA GLY A 144 12.60 -0.68 19.48
C GLY A 144 12.19 -0.92 20.93
N LEU A 145 11.40 -1.97 21.18
CA LEU A 145 10.98 -2.35 22.53
C LEU A 145 12.15 -2.76 23.43
N ARG A 146 13.14 -3.49 22.87
CA ARG A 146 14.35 -3.88 23.60
C ARG A 146 15.14 -2.68 24.09
N ILE A 147 15.23 -1.63 23.28
CA ILE A 147 15.92 -0.37 23.66
C ILE A 147 15.14 0.34 24.77
N LEU A 148 13.81 0.43 24.65
CA LEU A 148 12.95 1.04 25.67
C LEU A 148 13.02 0.33 27.03
N ALA A 149 13.19 -1.00 27.01
CA ALA A 149 13.32 -1.83 28.20
C ALA A 149 14.75 -1.91 28.79
N ASN A 150 15.66 -1.03 28.37
CA ASN A 150 17.08 -1.02 28.79
C ASN A 150 17.79 -2.37 28.56
N GLY A 151 17.47 -3.05 27.45
CA GLY A 151 18.11 -4.31 27.07
C GLY A 151 17.80 -5.51 27.98
N LYS A 152 16.84 -5.39 28.91
CA LYS A 152 16.46 -6.50 29.80
C LYS A 152 15.54 -7.47 29.05
N GLY A 153 15.95 -8.74 28.96
CA GLY A 153 15.16 -9.83 28.38
C GLY A 153 15.65 -10.33 27.02
N CYS A 154 15.23 -11.55 26.66
CA CYS A 154 15.59 -12.20 25.41
C CYS A 154 14.84 -11.56 24.23
N SER A 155 15.51 -11.42 23.06
CA SER A 155 14.92 -10.81 21.86
C SER A 155 13.66 -11.55 21.38
N ILE A 156 13.57 -12.86 21.62
CA ILE A 156 12.38 -13.65 21.29
C ILE A 156 11.15 -13.17 22.07
N VAL A 157 11.31 -12.83 23.35
CA VAL A 157 10.20 -12.39 24.21
C VAL A 157 9.66 -11.05 23.71
N TRP A 158 10.54 -10.12 23.33
CA TRP A 158 10.13 -8.83 22.77
C TRP A 158 9.44 -8.97 21.42
N THR A 159 9.87 -9.91 20.57
CA THR A 159 9.17 -10.22 19.31
C THR A 159 7.79 -10.83 19.56
N LEU A 160 7.62 -11.70 20.56
CA LEU A 160 6.32 -12.25 20.93
C LEU A 160 5.36 -11.16 21.40
N VAL A 161 5.82 -10.25 22.27
CA VAL A 161 5.02 -9.10 22.75
C VAL A 161 4.63 -8.18 21.58
N ALA A 162 5.57 -7.89 20.68
CA ALA A 162 5.33 -7.12 19.46
C ALA A 162 4.25 -7.77 18.56
N ALA A 163 4.30 -9.09 18.39
CA ALA A 163 3.33 -9.84 17.59
C ALA A 163 1.93 -9.82 18.24
N ILE A 164 1.83 -10.01 19.55
CA ILE A 164 0.55 -9.96 20.28
C ILE A 164 -0.05 -8.56 20.20
N ALA A 165 0.73 -7.51 20.47
CA ALA A 165 0.27 -6.12 20.40
C ALA A 165 -0.22 -5.77 18.98
N THR A 166 0.55 -6.14 17.95
CA THR A 166 0.17 -5.91 16.55
C THR A 166 -1.07 -6.72 16.16
N GLY A 167 -1.21 -7.95 16.64
CA GLY A 167 -2.39 -8.78 16.41
C GLY A 167 -3.67 -8.17 16.97
N ILE A 168 -3.61 -7.59 18.17
CA ILE A 168 -4.75 -6.88 18.78
C ILE A 168 -5.09 -5.63 17.96
N LEU A 169 -4.10 -4.82 17.60
CA LEU A 169 -4.31 -3.60 16.80
C LEU A 169 -4.84 -3.93 15.39
N SER A 170 -4.39 -5.03 14.79
CA SER A 170 -4.83 -5.49 13.47
C SER A 170 -6.27 -5.99 13.45
N SER A 171 -6.88 -6.27 14.61
CA SER A 171 -8.28 -6.73 14.68
C SER A 171 -9.28 -5.64 14.26
N ILE A 172 -8.86 -4.38 14.15
CA ILE A 172 -9.71 -3.27 13.69
C ILE A 172 -9.82 -3.33 12.17
N ARG A 173 -10.87 -4.01 11.67
CA ARG A 173 -11.13 -4.20 10.23
C ARG A 173 -11.82 -3.02 9.53
N THR A 174 -12.03 -1.89 10.22
CA THR A 174 -12.73 -0.73 9.64
C THR A 174 -11.73 0.32 9.13
N LEU A 175 -11.66 0.46 7.79
CA LEU A 175 -10.78 1.43 7.09
C LEU A 175 -10.92 2.88 7.60
N GLY A 176 -12.11 3.30 8.01
CA GLY A 176 -12.34 4.63 8.56
C GLY A 176 -11.57 4.91 9.87
N LYS A 177 -11.44 3.90 10.76
CA LYS A 177 -10.68 4.03 12.01
C LYS A 177 -9.16 3.95 11.77
N LEU A 178 -8.73 3.26 10.71
CA LEU A 178 -7.32 3.19 10.33
C LEU A 178 -6.77 4.54 9.86
N ALA A 179 -7.58 5.40 9.26
CA ALA A 179 -7.14 6.74 8.83
C ALA A 179 -6.69 7.62 10.02
N ILE A 180 -7.39 7.55 11.15
CA ILE A 180 -7.00 8.28 12.38
C ILE A 180 -5.74 7.68 13.00
N LEU A 181 -5.65 6.34 13.04
CA LEU A 181 -4.48 5.65 13.58
C LEU A 181 -3.20 5.98 12.78
N THR A 182 -3.31 6.05 11.45
CA THR A 182 -2.17 6.41 10.59
C THR A 182 -1.73 7.86 10.75
N TRP A 183 -2.62 8.76 11.16
CA TRP A 183 -2.26 10.15 11.50
C TRP A 183 -1.39 10.21 12.76
N ILE A 184 -1.76 9.46 13.80
CA ILE A 184 -0.98 9.36 15.05
C ILE A 184 0.39 8.73 14.77
N GLY A 185 0.41 7.63 14.00
CA GLY A 185 1.66 6.97 13.60
C GLY A 185 2.57 7.87 12.77
N PHE A 186 2.01 8.61 11.81
CA PHE A 186 2.77 9.55 10.98
C PHE A 186 3.36 10.69 11.82
N ALA A 187 2.59 11.29 12.73
CA ALA A 187 3.10 12.34 13.62
C ALA A 187 4.26 11.84 14.50
N SER A 188 4.17 10.61 14.99
CA SER A 188 5.23 9.97 15.79
C SER A 188 6.52 9.79 14.99
N ILE A 189 6.44 9.17 13.80
CA ILE A 189 7.62 8.93 12.95
C ILE A 189 8.21 10.24 12.43
N PHE A 190 7.38 11.19 12.03
CA PHE A 190 7.82 12.49 11.57
C PHE A 190 8.62 13.21 12.66
N THR A 191 8.10 13.24 13.89
CA THR A 191 8.81 13.83 15.04
C THR A 191 10.12 13.09 15.34
N ALA A 192 10.13 11.76 15.26
CA ALA A 192 11.34 10.96 15.49
C ALA A 192 12.45 11.28 14.47
N VAL A 193 12.10 11.46 13.20
CA VAL A 193 13.07 11.81 12.14
C VAL A 193 13.67 13.20 12.37
N PHE A 194 12.86 14.18 12.78
CA PHE A 194 13.35 15.53 13.11
C PHE A 194 14.24 15.59 14.36
N ILE A 195 14.15 14.61 15.26
CA ILE A 195 15.02 14.52 16.43
C ILE A 195 16.34 13.81 16.08
N VAL A 196 16.29 12.81 15.20
CA VAL A 196 17.45 12.00 14.82
C VAL A 196 18.35 12.70 13.81
N VAL A 197 17.77 13.45 12.87
CA VAL A 197 18.48 14.24 11.85
C VAL A 197 18.79 15.63 12.41
#